data_AF-A0A927XVN9-F1
#
_entry.id   AF-A0A927XVN9-F1
#
_cell.length_a   1.000
_cell.length_b   1.000
_cell.length_c   1.000
_cell.angle_alpha   90.00
_cell.angle_beta   90.00
_cell.angle_gamma   90.00
#
_symmetry.space_group_name_H-M   'P 1'
#
loop_
_entity.id
_entity.type
_entity.pdbx_description
1 polymer ?
#
loop_
_entity_poly.entity_id
_entity_poly.type
_entity_poly.pdbx_seq_one_letter_code
_entity_poly.pdbx_strand_id
1 'polypeptide(L)'
;MITPLELEKIDFKGAPLGYSKKSVDDFVNKIKDDYEKLYKENIELKDKVAMLNDSISQYKSMEEVLKTAMLAAQTSAEEIKQNAQEKAENIIQEAEFLAQKNREFSNQETINAKAELEGIKKEMAIYKNQMETMLKTQLEILEKSN
;
A
#
# COMPACT_ATOMS: atom_id res chain seq x y z
N MET A 1 -52.82 23.72 -1.61
CA MET A 1 -53.45 23.23 -0.37
C MET A 1 -53.86 24.46 0.41
N ILE A 2 -55.09 24.52 0.94
CA ILE A 2 -55.57 25.70 1.68
C ILE A 2 -54.69 25.88 2.92
N THR A 3 -54.16 27.08 3.14
CA THR A 3 -53.38 27.41 4.33
C THR A 3 -54.29 27.66 5.52
N PRO A 4 -53.83 27.51 6.77
CA PRO A 4 -54.62 27.88 7.94
C PRO A 4 -55.19 29.31 7.87
N LEU A 5 -54.44 30.23 7.24
CA LEU A 5 -54.85 31.63 7.00
C LEU A 5 -55.96 31.77 5.94
N GLU A 6 -55.95 30.92 4.90
CA GLU A 6 -57.00 30.90 3.89
C GLU A 6 -58.29 30.28 4.46
N LEU A 7 -58.18 29.33 5.39
CA LEU A 7 -59.31 28.69 6.08
C LEU A 7 -60.09 29.69 6.95
N GLU A 8 -59.40 30.68 7.50
CA GLU A 8 -59.98 31.78 8.29
C GLU A 8 -60.79 32.78 7.46
N LYS A 9 -60.55 32.84 6.15
CA LYS A 9 -61.23 33.78 5.23
C LYS A 9 -62.44 33.16 4.53
N ILE A 10 -62.79 31.92 4.85
CA ILE A 10 -63.89 31.21 4.21
C ILE A 10 -65.22 31.64 4.86
N ASP A 11 -66.01 32.42 4.12
CA ASP A 11 -67.37 32.77 4.50
C ASP A 11 -68.40 31.86 3.81
N PHE A 12 -69.30 31.29 4.61
CA PHE A 12 -70.42 30.49 4.12
C PHE A 12 -71.66 31.36 3.94
N LYS A 13 -72.29 31.30 2.75
CA LYS A 13 -73.57 31.98 2.49
C LYS A 13 -74.72 31.22 3.16
N GLY A 14 -75.62 31.94 3.83
CA GLY A 14 -76.82 31.35 4.44
C GLY A 14 -77.86 30.92 3.40
N ALA A 15 -78.57 29.82 3.66
CA ALA A 15 -79.67 29.32 2.85
C ALA A 15 -80.88 28.97 3.75
N PRO A 16 -82.13 29.17 3.28
CA PRO A 16 -83.32 28.71 4.00
C PRO A 16 -83.29 27.17 4.05
N LEU A 17 -83.28 26.58 5.25
CA LEU A 17 -82.98 25.15 5.55
C LEU A 17 -81.49 24.76 5.64
N GLY A 18 -80.56 25.70 5.77
CA GLY A 18 -79.14 25.43 6.00
C GLY A 18 -78.76 25.07 7.43
N TYR A 19 -77.50 24.67 7.63
CA TYR A 19 -76.93 24.45 8.96
C TYR A 19 -76.90 25.73 9.81
N SER A 20 -76.97 25.57 11.13
CA SER A 20 -76.80 26.68 12.07
C SER A 20 -75.41 27.30 11.91
N LYS A 21 -75.36 28.60 11.60
CA LYS A 21 -74.12 29.37 11.45
C LYS A 21 -73.19 29.17 12.64
N LYS A 22 -73.71 29.25 13.87
CA LYS A 22 -72.92 29.05 15.10
C LYS A 22 -72.27 27.67 15.16
N SER A 23 -73.00 26.61 14.81
CA SER A 23 -72.47 25.24 14.84
C SER A 23 -71.41 25.00 13.75
N VAL A 24 -71.57 25.67 12.59
CA VAL A 24 -70.56 25.65 11.53
C VAL A 24 -69.32 26.43 11.97
N ASP A 25 -69.47 27.61 12.55
CA ASP A 25 -68.36 28.43 13.03
C ASP A 25 -67.56 27.71 14.13
N ASP A 26 -68.22 27.09 15.12
CA ASP A 26 -67.58 26.32 16.18
C ASP A 26 -66.79 25.11 15.61
N PHE A 27 -67.34 24.44 14.59
CA PHE A 27 -66.68 23.31 13.93
C PHE A 27 -65.48 23.76 13.08
N VAL A 28 -65.62 24.86 12.33
CA VAL A 28 -64.55 25.44 11.50
C VAL A 28 -63.39 25.91 12.38
N ASN A 29 -63.67 26.53 13.52
CA ASN A 29 -62.64 26.93 14.48
C ASN A 29 -61.85 25.72 15.01
N LYS A 30 -62.54 24.62 15.37
CA LYS A 30 -61.87 23.39 15.79
C LYS A 30 -61.01 22.78 14.69
N ILE A 31 -61.51 22.74 13.45
CA ILE A 31 -60.73 22.29 12.29
C ILE A 31 -59.50 23.17 12.08
N LYS A 32 -59.65 24.50 12.23
CA LYS A 32 -58.54 25.45 12.07
C LYS A 32 -57.42 25.16 13.05
N ASP A 33 -57.74 24.97 14.34
CA ASP A 33 -56.75 24.69 15.38
C ASP A 33 -56.00 23.38 15.11
N ASP A 34 -56.74 22.30 14.82
CA ASP A 34 -56.15 20.99 14.49
C ASP A 34 -55.32 21.04 13.20
N TYR A 35 -55.79 21.78 12.19
CA TYR A 35 -55.09 21.94 10.92
C TYR A 35 -53.84 22.80 11.03
N GLU A 36 -53.85 23.87 11.83
CA GLU A 36 -52.65 24.68 12.09
C GLU A 36 -51.57 23.84 12.80
N LYS A 37 -51.98 23.03 13.78
CA LYS A 37 -51.06 22.11 14.47
C LYS A 37 -50.44 21.10 13.49
N LEU A 38 -51.27 20.43 12.69
CA LEU A 38 -50.78 19.48 11.67
C LEU A 38 -49.90 20.16 10.63
N TYR A 39 -50.21 21.41 10.25
CA TYR A 39 -49.42 22.16 9.28
C TYR A 39 -48.02 22.50 9.82
N LYS A 40 -47.93 22.94 11.08
CA LYS A 40 -46.64 23.18 11.76
C LYS A 40 -45.82 21.90 11.90
N GLU A 41 -46.44 20.83 12.40
CA GLU A 41 -45.77 19.52 12.51
C GLU A 41 -45.29 19.02 11.15
N ASN A 42 -46.05 19.23 10.07
CA ASN A 42 -45.64 18.84 8.72
C ASN A 42 -44.40 19.61 8.24
N ILE A 43 -44.29 20.91 8.54
CA ILE A 43 -43.11 21.72 8.21
C ILE A 43 -41.91 21.20 9.00
N GLU A 44 -42.04 21.04 10.32
CA GLU A 44 -40.95 20.54 11.17
C GLU A 44 -40.46 19.16 10.74
N LEU A 45 -41.38 18.26 10.38
CA LEU A 45 -41.03 16.94 9.87
C LEU A 45 -40.32 17.02 8.51
N LYS A 46 -40.75 17.89 7.60
CA LYS A 46 -40.09 18.11 6.31
C LYS A 46 -38.67 18.64 6.49
N ASP A 47 -38.48 19.60 7.39
CA ASP A 47 -37.16 20.14 7.70
C ASP A 47 -36.26 19.07 8.30
N LYS A 48 -36.79 18.26 9.24
CA LYS A 48 -36.05 17.13 9.82
C LYS A 48 -35.66 16.09 8.78
N VAL A 49 -36.56 15.77 7.84
CA VAL A 49 -36.27 14.85 6.74
C VAL A 49 -35.17 15.42 5.83
N ALA A 50 -35.22 16.71 5.51
CA ALA A 50 -34.17 17.37 4.72
C ALA A 50 -32.80 17.28 5.42
N MET A 51 -32.74 17.63 6.71
CA MET A 51 -31.50 17.54 7.50
C MET A 51 -30.93 16.11 7.59
N LEU A 52 -31.81 15.12 7.76
CA LEU A 52 -31.40 13.71 7.81
C LEU A 52 -30.88 13.24 6.45
N ASN A 53 -31.52 13.64 5.35
CA ASN A 53 -31.06 13.32 4.00
C ASN A 53 -29.69 13.93 3.71
N ASP A 54 -29.47 15.18 4.10
CA ASP A 54 -28.16 15.84 3.95
C ASP A 54 -27.08 15.11 4.75
N SER A 55 -27.39 14.72 5.99
CA SER A 55 -26.47 13.95 6.84
C SER A 55 -26.13 12.59 6.20
N ILE A 56 -27.14 11.87 5.68
CA ILE A 56 -26.93 10.59 4.98
C ILE A 56 -26.05 10.79 3.74
N SER A 57 -26.25 11.87 2.99
CA SER A 57 -25.44 12.20 1.83
C SER A 57 -23.96 12.42 2.21
N GLN A 58 -23.71 13.17 3.29
CA GLN A 58 -22.36 13.38 3.82
C GLN A 58 -21.71 12.07 4.27
N TYR A 59 -22.44 11.20 4.98
CA TYR A 59 -21.91 9.89 5.40
C TYR A 59 -21.56 9.01 4.21
N LYS A 60 -22.39 8.97 3.17
CA LYS A 60 -22.09 8.21 1.95
C LYS A 60 -20.83 8.72 1.24
N SER A 61 -20.65 10.04 1.15
CA SER A 61 -19.44 10.63 0.58
C SER A 61 -18.20 10.28 1.42
N MET A 62 -18.32 10.35 2.75
CA MET A 62 -17.22 9.96 3.64
C MET A 62 -16.87 8.47 3.51
N GLU A 63 -17.87 7.60 3.38
CA GLU A 63 -17.69 6.17 3.16
C GLU A 63 -16.94 5.89 1.84
N GLU A 64 -17.27 6.61 0.77
CA GLU A 64 -16.59 6.50 -0.52
C GLU A 64 -15.12 6.93 -0.43
N VAL A 65 -14.84 8.04 0.26
CA VAL A 65 -13.47 8.52 0.51
C VAL A 65 -12.70 7.49 1.32
N LEU A 66 -13.29 6.95 2.39
CA LEU A 66 -12.66 5.93 3.22
C LEU A 66 -12.35 4.67 2.42
N LYS A 67 -13.31 4.19 1.63
CA LYS A 67 -13.11 3.02 0.76
C LYS A 67 -11.98 3.23 -0.23
N THR A 68 -11.91 4.42 -0.85
CA THR A 68 -10.83 4.79 -1.77
C THR A 68 -9.48 4.82 -1.07
N ALA A 69 -9.41 5.42 0.13
CA ALA A 69 -8.19 5.45 0.94
C ALA A 69 -7.75 4.04 1.35
N MET A 70 -8.68 3.16 1.72
CA MET A 70 -8.39 1.77 2.05
C MET A 70 -7.83 1.00 0.85
N LEU A 71 -8.42 1.18 -0.34
CA LEU A 71 -7.90 0.57 -1.57
C LEU A 71 -6.50 1.08 -1.91
N ALA A 72 -6.26 2.39 -1.79
CA ALA A 72 -4.94 2.97 -2.01
C ALA A 72 -3.90 2.41 -1.03
N ALA A 73 -4.26 2.29 0.26
CA ALA A 73 -3.39 1.71 1.27
C ALA A 73 -3.09 0.22 0.99
N GLN A 74 -4.09 -0.55 0.56
CA GLN A 74 -3.91 -1.96 0.18
C GLN A 74 -2.98 -2.11 -1.02
N THR A 75 -3.19 -1.33 -2.08
CA THR A 75 -2.32 -1.34 -3.27
C THR A 75 -0.89 -0.96 -2.90
N SER A 76 -0.71 0.10 -2.13
CA SER A 76 0.62 0.53 -1.68
C SER A 76 1.31 -0.52 -0.82
N ALA A 77 0.57 -1.21 0.07
CA ALA A 77 1.13 -2.29 0.87
C ALA A 77 1.59 -3.47 0.00
N GLU A 78 0.81 -3.87 -1.01
CA GLU A 78 1.20 -4.96 -1.92
C GLU A 78 2.39 -4.56 -2.79
N GLU A 79 2.43 -3.32 -3.29
CA GLU A 79 3.58 -2.78 -4.03
C GLU A 79 4.85 -2.77 -3.18
N ILE A 80 4.77 -2.35 -1.91
CA ILE A 80 5.92 -2.36 -0.99
C ILE A 80 6.42 -3.80 -0.80
N LYS A 81 5.51 -4.75 -0.59
CA LYS A 81 5.84 -6.16 -0.40
C LYS A 81 6.49 -6.77 -1.65
N GLN A 82 5.92 -6.51 -2.82
CA GLN A 82 6.46 -6.98 -4.10
C GLN A 82 7.86 -6.41 -4.35
N ASN A 83 8.04 -5.09 -4.18
CA ASN A 83 9.34 -4.44 -4.34
C ASN A 83 10.39 -4.96 -3.34
N ALA A 84 9.98 -5.23 -2.10
CA ALA A 84 10.88 -5.80 -1.10
C ALA A 84 11.31 -7.22 -1.46
N GLN A 85 10.39 -8.04 -1.97
CA GLN A 85 10.68 -9.40 -2.42
C GLN A 85 11.62 -9.39 -3.63
N GLU A 86 11.34 -8.58 -4.65
CA GLU A 86 12.20 -8.45 -5.83
C GLU A 86 13.61 -7.97 -5.46
N LYS A 87 13.72 -6.98 -4.57
CA LYS A 87 15.03 -6.51 -4.07
C LYS A 87 15.76 -7.62 -3.31
N ALA A 88 15.07 -8.40 -2.49
CA ALA A 88 15.69 -9.51 -1.77
C ALA A 88 16.21 -10.57 -2.74
N GLU A 89 15.42 -10.95 -3.74
CA GLU A 89 15.82 -11.90 -4.78
C GLU A 89 17.04 -11.40 -5.57
N ASN A 90 17.05 -10.12 -5.96
CA ASN A 90 18.19 -9.50 -6.64
C ASN A 90 19.46 -9.49 -5.78
N ILE A 91 19.35 -9.17 -4.49
CA ILE A 91 20.49 -9.21 -3.56
C ILE A 91 21.06 -10.63 -3.44
N ILE A 92 20.18 -11.64 -3.34
CA ILE A 92 20.61 -13.04 -3.27
C ILE A 92 21.34 -13.43 -4.56
N GLN A 93 20.76 -13.13 -5.73
CA GLN A 93 21.37 -13.44 -7.02
C GLN A 93 22.72 -12.74 -7.22
N GLU A 94 22.82 -11.47 -6.84
CA GLU A 94 24.08 -10.72 -6.92
C GLU A 94 25.14 -11.30 -5.98
N ALA A 95 24.75 -11.64 -4.75
CA ALA A 95 25.66 -12.26 -3.79
C ALA A 95 26.15 -13.64 -4.26
N GLU A 96 25.27 -14.46 -4.84
CA GLU A 96 25.62 -15.76 -5.41
C GLU A 96 26.58 -15.61 -6.59
N PHE A 97 26.30 -14.67 -7.50
CA PHE A 97 27.16 -14.37 -8.65
C PHE A 97 28.55 -13.91 -8.21
N LEU A 98 28.63 -12.98 -7.26
CA LEU A 98 29.91 -12.50 -6.71
C LEU A 98 30.66 -13.61 -5.98
N ALA A 99 29.97 -14.45 -5.21
CA ALA A 99 30.57 -15.59 -4.52
C ALA A 99 31.10 -16.65 -5.49
N GLN A 100 30.40 -16.89 -6.61
CA GLN A 100 30.90 -17.77 -7.67
C GLN A 100 32.15 -17.17 -8.32
N LYS A 101 32.10 -15.91 -8.73
CA LYS A 101 33.23 -15.21 -9.37
C LYS A 101 34.47 -15.19 -8.47
N ASN A 102 34.31 -14.92 -7.18
CA ASN A 102 35.41 -14.94 -6.22
C ASN A 102 36.00 -16.34 -6.04
N ARG A 103 35.16 -17.39 -6.03
CA ARG A 103 35.63 -18.79 -5.98
C ARG A 103 36.44 -19.15 -7.21
N GLU A 104 35.95 -18.79 -8.40
CA GLU A 104 36.65 -19.03 -9.66
C GLU A 104 38.01 -18.30 -9.68
N PHE A 105 38.04 -17.03 -9.29
CA PHE A 105 39.27 -16.26 -9.18
C PHE A 105 40.27 -16.88 -8.19
N SER A 106 39.83 -17.21 -6.97
CA SER A 106 40.69 -17.83 -5.97
C SER A 106 41.21 -19.21 -6.39
N ASN A 107 40.39 -19.98 -7.12
CA ASN A 107 40.82 -21.27 -7.66
C ASN A 107 41.89 -21.08 -8.74
N GLN A 108 41.71 -20.10 -9.62
CA GLN A 108 42.70 -19.78 -10.65
C GLN A 108 44.03 -19.33 -10.04
N GLU A 109 44.00 -18.46 -9.04
CA GLU A 109 45.20 -18.04 -8.30
C GLU A 109 45.89 -19.23 -7.62
N THR A 110 45.11 -20.15 -7.05
CA THR A 110 45.66 -21.37 -6.45
C THR A 110 46.34 -22.27 -7.49
N ILE A 111 45.77 -22.39 -8.68
CA ILE A 111 46.36 -23.15 -9.79
C ILE A 111 47.67 -22.49 -10.24
N ASN A 112 47.67 -21.18 -10.43
CA ASN A 112 48.84 -20.42 -10.85
C ASN A 112 49.98 -20.54 -9.82
N ALA A 113 49.68 -20.35 -8.53
CA ALA A 113 50.67 -20.46 -7.45
C ALA A 113 51.24 -21.89 -7.33
N LYS A 114 50.42 -22.93 -7.55
CA LYS A 114 50.90 -24.32 -7.58
C LYS A 114 51.84 -24.56 -8.76
N ALA A 115 51.50 -24.05 -9.94
CA ALA A 115 52.34 -24.19 -11.13
C ALA A 115 53.70 -23.49 -10.95
N GLU A 116 53.70 -22.29 -10.38
CA GLU A 116 54.92 -21.53 -10.07
C GLU A 116 55.79 -22.28 -9.04
N LEU A 117 55.18 -22.80 -7.98
CA LEU A 117 55.87 -23.60 -6.97
C LEU A 117 56.49 -24.88 -7.55
N GLU A 118 55.80 -25.56 -8.45
CA GLU A 118 56.37 -26.71 -9.18
C GLU A 118 57.54 -26.30 -10.09
N GLY A 119 57.45 -25.15 -10.75
CA GLY A 119 58.54 -24.58 -11.55
C GLY A 119 59.79 -24.35 -10.71
N ILE A 120 59.66 -23.63 -9.60
CA ILE A 120 60.76 -23.35 -8.66
C ILE A 120 61.37 -24.64 -8.13
N LYS A 121 60.56 -25.64 -7.77
CA LYS A 121 61.06 -26.95 -7.32
C LYS A 121 61.90 -27.65 -8.38
N LYS A 122 61.48 -27.60 -9.66
CA LYS A 122 62.25 -28.16 -10.77
C LYS A 122 63.58 -27.42 -10.95
N GLU A 123 63.56 -26.09 -10.94
CA GLU A 123 64.79 -25.28 -11.03
C GLU A 123 65.77 -25.59 -9.88
N MET A 124 65.26 -25.69 -8.65
CA MET A 124 66.06 -26.04 -7.48
C MET A 124 66.70 -27.43 -7.62
N ALA A 125 65.96 -28.41 -8.15
CA ALA A 125 66.47 -29.75 -8.40
C ALA A 125 67.57 -29.77 -9.48
N ILE A 126 67.39 -28.99 -10.55
CA ILE A 126 68.40 -28.83 -11.60
C ILE A 126 69.66 -28.18 -11.03
N TYR A 127 69.51 -27.07 -10.29
CA TYR A 127 70.61 -26.37 -9.66
C TYR A 127 71.41 -27.26 -8.70
N LYS A 128 70.71 -28.05 -7.87
CA LYS A 128 71.34 -29.01 -6.96
C LYS A 128 72.19 -30.04 -7.72
N ASN A 129 71.66 -30.64 -8.77
CA ASN A 129 72.40 -31.59 -9.61
C ASN A 129 73.62 -30.95 -10.29
N GLN A 130 73.49 -29.71 -10.75
CA GLN A 130 74.60 -28.96 -11.34
C GLN A 130 75.71 -28.71 -10.31
N MET A 131 75.37 -28.28 -9.08
CA MET A 131 76.36 -28.11 -8.02
C MET A 131 77.04 -29.42 -7.62
N GLU A 132 76.29 -30.51 -7.46
CA GLU A 132 76.86 -31.83 -7.15
C GLU A 132 77.85 -32.29 -8.24
N THR A 133 77.49 -32.08 -9.51
CA THR A 133 78.36 -32.40 -10.64
C THR A 133 79.63 -31.55 -10.61
N MET A 134 79.50 -30.23 -10.41
CA MET A 134 80.64 -29.32 -10.33
C MET A 134 81.61 -29.71 -9.21
N LEU A 135 81.09 -30.03 -8.02
CA LEU A 135 81.90 -30.45 -6.88
C LEU A 135 82.61 -31.78 -7.14
N LYS A 136 81.94 -32.76 -7.75
CA LYS A 136 82.56 -34.03 -8.15
C LYS A 136 83.69 -33.82 -9.15
N THR A 137 83.47 -33.00 -10.18
CA THR A 137 84.51 -32.68 -11.16
C THR A 137 85.71 -31.98 -10.52
N GLN A 138 85.49 -31.06 -9.58
CA GLN A 138 86.58 -30.42 -8.85
C GLN A 138 87.38 -31.40 -7.98
N LEU A 139 86.70 -32.35 -7.32
CA LEU A 139 87.33 -33.44 -6.57
C LEU A 139 88.19 -34.33 -7.48
N GLU A 140 87.67 -34.78 -8.61
CA GLU A 140 88.43 -35.61 -9.57
C GLU A 140 89.69 -34.90 -10.09
N ILE A 141 89.64 -33.58 -10.30
CA ILE A 141 90.81 -32.79 -10.72
C ILE A 141 91.87 -32.78 -9.60
N LEU A 142 91.47 -32.60 -8.34
CA LEU A 142 92.39 -32.63 -7.19
C LEU A 142 93.03 -34.01 -7.02
N GLU A 143 92.28 -35.08 -7.18
CA GLU A 143 92.79 -36.46 -7.08
C GLU A 143 93.80 -36.78 -8.18
N LYS A 144 93.62 -36.27 -9.40
CA LYS A 144 94.57 -36.42 -10.52
C LYS A 144 95.81 -35.52 -10.43
N SER A 145 95.82 -34.58 -9.49
CA SER A 145 96.91 -33.61 -9.30
C SER A 145 97.93 -34.05 -8.23
N ASN A 146 97.76 -35.24 -7.63
CA ASN A 146 98.75 -35.97 -6.82
C ASN A 146 99.32 -37.15 -7.60
#